data_AF-A0A0R1JQR2-F1
#
_entry.id   AF-A0A0R1JQR2-F1
#
_cell.length_a   1.000
_cell.length_b   1.000
_cell.length_c   1.000
_cell.angle_alpha   90.00
_cell.angle_beta   90.00
_cell.angle_gamma   90.00
#
_symmetry.space_group_name_H-M   'P 1'
#
loop_
_entity.id
_entity.type
_entity.pdbx_description
1 polymer ?
#
loop_
_entity_poly.entity_id
_entity_poly.type
_entity_poly.pdbx_seq_one_letter_code
_entity_poly.pdbx_strand_id
1 'polypeptide(L)'
;MAKEMLITDLKASAQTAALDGFVKFYLQKFRDGELDVIVQIDAAGHVADINQWLYDNQPLSLEEQAAGLLSLRRENLIALLTTLGATFNASGVPTQSWQEWYNAAVAKIPQGR
;
A
#
# COMPACT_ATOMS: atom_id res chain seq x y z
N MET A 1 -25.01 4.10 4.12
CA MET A 1 -23.70 3.53 3.72
C MET A 1 -22.81 4.67 3.28
N ALA A 2 -21.58 4.78 3.80
CA ALA A 2 -20.62 5.77 3.29
C ALA A 2 -20.24 5.39 1.85
N LYS A 3 -20.06 6.39 0.97
CA LYS A 3 -19.64 6.14 -0.41
C LYS A 3 -18.20 5.61 -0.42
N GLU A 4 -18.01 4.44 -1.01
CA GLU A 4 -16.69 3.86 -1.28
C GLU A 4 -16.09 4.51 -2.53
N MET A 5 -14.80 4.82 -2.46
CA MET A 5 -14.05 5.51 -3.50
C MET A 5 -12.71 4.83 -3.73
N LEU A 6 -12.23 4.78 -4.96
CA LEU A 6 -10.85 4.39 -5.25
C LEU A 6 -9.92 5.55 -4.87
N ILE A 7 -8.64 5.24 -4.68
CA ILE A 7 -7.60 6.24 -4.36
C ILE A 7 -7.57 7.38 -5.40
N THR A 8 -7.83 7.07 -6.68
CA THR A 8 -7.87 8.05 -7.78
C THR A 8 -9.07 9.00 -7.73
N ASP A 9 -10.14 8.61 -7.04
CA ASP A 9 -11.36 9.42 -6.91
C ASP A 9 -11.32 10.37 -5.69
N LEU A 10 -10.32 10.20 -4.82
CA LEU A 10 -10.15 11.03 -3.64
C LEU A 10 -9.54 12.39 -3.97
N LYS A 11 -9.97 13.41 -3.21
CA LYS A 11 -9.27 14.71 -3.18
C LYS A 11 -7.84 14.55 -2.68
N ALA A 12 -6.95 15.45 -3.08
CA ALA A 12 -5.52 15.37 -2.76
C ALA A 12 -5.20 15.16 -1.26
N SER A 13 -5.91 15.84 -0.35
CA SER A 13 -5.70 15.67 1.09
C SER A 13 -6.13 14.29 1.60
N ALA A 14 -7.22 13.73 1.06
CA ALA A 14 -7.67 12.38 1.38
C ALA A 14 -6.75 11.32 0.78
N GLN A 15 -6.20 11.55 -0.43
CA GLN A 15 -5.16 10.68 -0.98
C GLN A 15 -3.93 10.63 -0.08
N THR A 16 -3.47 11.78 0.44
CA THR A 16 -2.33 11.80 1.36
C THR A 16 -2.61 11.02 2.64
N ALA A 17 -3.81 11.12 3.21
CA ALA A 17 -4.18 10.33 4.38
C ALA A 17 -4.21 8.82 4.08
N ALA A 18 -4.77 8.42 2.93
CA ALA A 18 -4.80 7.03 2.48
C ALA A 18 -3.39 6.46 2.29
N LEU A 19 -2.51 7.24 1.65
CA LEU A 19 -1.12 6.86 1.39
C LEU A 19 -0.31 6.77 2.68
N ASP A 20 -0.47 7.70 3.62
CA ASP A 20 0.23 7.64 4.93
C ASP A 20 -0.14 6.37 5.71
N GLY A 21 -1.44 6.04 5.76
CA GLY A 21 -1.91 4.82 6.39
C GLY A 21 -1.37 3.55 5.71
N PHE A 22 -1.35 3.54 4.37
CA PHE A 22 -0.83 2.41 3.60
C PHE A 22 0.68 2.24 3.73
N VAL A 23 1.45 3.32 3.67
CA VAL A 23 2.92 3.29 3.77
C VAL A 23 3.38 2.70 5.10
N LYS A 24 2.72 3.06 6.21
CA LYS A 24 3.01 2.48 7.53
C LYS A 24 2.81 0.96 7.56
N PHE A 25 1.68 0.51 7.01
CA PHE A 25 1.39 -0.91 6.86
C PHE A 25 2.40 -1.61 5.94
N TYR A 26 2.71 -1.02 4.79
CA TYR A 26 3.64 -1.57 3.80
C TYR A 26 5.04 -1.74 4.37
N LEU A 27 5.57 -0.72 5.06
CA LEU A 27 6.89 -0.77 5.68
C LEU A 27 6.99 -1.88 6.73
N GLN A 28 5.93 -2.11 7.50
CA GLN A 28 5.88 -3.23 8.44
C GLN A 28 5.96 -4.56 7.69
N LYS A 29 5.13 -4.77 6.66
CA LYS A 29 5.16 -6.00 5.85
C LYS A 29 6.49 -6.21 5.14
N PHE A 30 7.11 -5.15 4.63
CA PHE A 30 8.45 -5.21 4.04
C PHE A 30 9.49 -5.73 5.05
N ARG A 31 9.47 -5.21 6.29
CA ARG A 31 10.42 -5.62 7.33
C ARG A 31 10.18 -7.03 7.85
N ASP A 32 8.93 -7.44 7.92
CA ASP A 32 8.54 -8.77 8.37
C ASP A 32 8.73 -9.84 7.27
N GLY A 33 9.07 -9.43 6.03
CA GLY A 33 9.18 -10.33 4.88
C GLY A 33 7.82 -10.84 4.38
N GLU A 34 6.73 -10.15 4.71
CA GLU A 34 5.34 -10.55 4.49
C GLU A 34 4.70 -9.81 3.30
N LEU A 35 5.45 -9.63 2.21
CA LEU A 35 4.96 -8.94 1.01
C LEU A 35 4.41 -9.88 -0.07
N ASP A 36 4.51 -11.19 0.11
CA ASP A 36 4.23 -12.18 -0.95
C ASP A 36 2.88 -11.97 -1.65
N VAL A 37 1.80 -11.74 -0.88
CA VAL A 37 0.47 -11.50 -1.46
C VAL A 37 0.39 -10.19 -2.23
N ILE A 38 1.07 -9.15 -1.76
CA ILE A 38 1.09 -7.84 -2.42
C ILE A 38 1.90 -7.95 -3.72
N VAL A 39 3.04 -8.65 -3.70
CA VAL A 39 3.87 -8.95 -4.87
C VAL A 39 3.09 -9.76 -5.91
N GLN A 40 2.34 -10.78 -5.47
CA GLN A 40 1.58 -11.64 -6.38
C GLN A 40 0.43 -10.90 -7.09
N ILE A 41 -0.19 -9.93 -6.41
CA ILE A 41 -1.27 -9.12 -6.99
C ILE A 41 -0.69 -8.06 -7.95
N ASP A 42 0.48 -7.52 -7.64
CA ASP A 42 1.12 -6.47 -8.44
C ASP A 42 1.89 -7.02 -9.65
N ALA A 43 1.18 -7.30 -10.73
CA ALA A 43 1.79 -7.71 -12.00
C ALA A 43 2.54 -6.58 -12.74
N ALA A 44 2.35 -5.32 -12.33
CA ALA A 44 2.89 -4.14 -13.02
C ALA A 44 4.27 -3.70 -12.50
N GLY A 45 4.73 -4.23 -11.36
CA GLY A 45 6.06 -3.98 -10.82
C GLY A 45 6.19 -2.75 -9.91
N HIS A 46 5.08 -2.17 -9.46
CA HIS A 46 5.08 -1.06 -8.49
C HIS A 46 5.77 -1.44 -7.17
N VAL A 47 5.55 -2.66 -6.68
CA VAL A 47 6.17 -3.25 -5.50
C VAL A 47 7.68 -3.39 -5.71
N ALA A 48 8.12 -3.78 -6.90
CA ALA A 48 9.54 -3.88 -7.22
C ALA A 48 10.22 -2.50 -7.13
N ASP A 49 9.61 -1.46 -7.71
CA ASP A 49 10.16 -0.10 -7.66
C ASP A 49 10.16 0.51 -6.25
N ILE A 50 9.12 0.22 -5.46
CA ILE A 50 9.03 0.64 -4.05
C ILE A 50 10.12 -0.07 -3.24
N ASN A 51 10.23 -1.38 -3.39
CA ASN A 51 11.21 -2.19 -2.66
C ASN A 51 12.64 -1.80 -3.05
N GLN A 52 12.92 -1.58 -4.32
CA GLN A 52 14.24 -1.13 -4.77
C GLN A 52 14.63 0.18 -4.08
N TRP A 53 13.72 1.16 -4.00
CA TRP A 53 14.00 2.40 -3.28
C TRP A 53 14.26 2.16 -1.79
N LEU A 54 13.49 1.26 -1.14
CA LEU A 54 13.73 0.91 0.26
C LEU A 54 15.08 0.22 0.48
N TYR A 55 15.50 -0.65 -0.45
CA TYR A 55 16.82 -1.29 -0.41
C TYR A 55 17.94 -0.26 -0.56
N ASP A 56 17.82 0.66 -1.52
CA ASP A 56 18.81 1.71 -1.77
C ASP A 56 18.91 2.70 -0.60
N ASN A 57 17.86 2.80 0.22
CA ASN A 57 17.75 3.73 1.34
C ASN A 57 17.60 3.02 2.70
N GLN A 58 18.13 1.80 2.83
CA GLN A 58 18.12 1.05 4.10
C GLN A 58 18.69 1.81 5.32
N PRO A 59 19.71 2.68 5.18
CA PRO A 59 20.23 3.42 6.34
C PRO A 59 19.26 4.46 6.93
N LEU A 60 18.20 4.84 6.21
CA LEU A 60 17.20 5.80 6.68
C LEU A 60 16.35 5.19 7.81
N SER A 61 15.91 6.04 8.73
CA SER A 61 14.90 5.69 9.72
C SER A 61 13.55 5.35 9.06
N LEU A 62 12.65 4.68 9.80
CA LEU A 62 11.30 4.39 9.30
C LEU A 62 10.53 5.66 8.91
N GLU A 63 10.70 6.74 9.66
CA GLU A 63 10.04 8.01 9.39
C GLU A 63 10.56 8.64 8.10
N GLU A 64 11.88 8.61 7.89
CA GLU A 64 12.51 9.09 6.66
C GLU A 64 12.15 8.20 5.45
N GLN A 65 12.07 6.88 5.62
CA GLN A 65 11.60 5.96 4.59
C GLN A 65 10.14 6.25 4.23
N ALA A 66 9.27 6.44 5.22
CA ALA A 66 7.88 6.77 4.97
C ALA A 66 7.74 8.11 4.22
N ALA A 67 8.45 9.15 4.66
CA ALA A 67 8.46 10.45 4.00
C ALA A 67 9.01 10.38 2.57
N GLY A 68 10.07 9.61 2.35
CA GLY A 68 10.67 9.38 1.04
C GLY A 68 9.74 8.62 0.09
N LEU A 69 9.05 7.59 0.58
CA LEU A 69 8.03 6.89 -0.21
C LEU A 69 6.87 7.82 -0.61
N LEU A 70 6.36 8.60 0.34
CA LEU A 70 5.25 9.54 0.09
C LEU A 70 5.60 10.66 -0.90
N SER A 71 6.88 11.04 -1.00
CA SER A 71 7.35 12.12 -1.88
C SER A 71 7.89 11.62 -3.22
N LEU A 72 8.68 10.55 -3.22
CA LEU A 72 9.44 10.07 -4.40
C LEU A 72 8.82 8.83 -5.06
N ARG A 73 7.89 8.14 -4.38
CA ARG A 73 7.21 6.94 -4.89
C ARG A 73 5.69 7.06 -4.82
N ARG A 74 5.16 8.28 -4.73
CA ARG A 74 3.72 8.55 -4.63
C ARG A 74 2.91 7.90 -5.74
N GLU A 75 3.36 8.02 -6.99
CA GLU A 75 2.66 7.48 -8.16
C GLU A 75 2.59 5.95 -8.10
N ASN A 76 3.71 5.29 -7.74
CA ASN A 76 3.75 3.84 -7.53
C ASN A 76 2.83 3.40 -6.40
N LEU A 77 2.76 4.16 -5.30
CA LEU A 77 1.84 3.86 -4.21
C LEU A 77 0.36 3.99 -4.62
N ILE A 78 0.01 5.03 -5.40
CA ILE A 78 -1.36 5.21 -5.92
C ILE A 78 -1.72 4.07 -6.89
N ALA A 79 -0.81 3.73 -7.81
CA ALA A 79 -1.02 2.65 -8.76
C ALA A 79 -1.14 1.30 -8.06
N LEU A 80 -0.31 1.04 -7.04
CA LEU A 80 -0.41 -0.15 -6.21
C LEU A 80 -1.75 -0.20 -5.47
N LEU A 81 -2.15 0.86 -4.78
CA LEU A 81 -3.46 0.91 -4.09
C LEU A 81 -4.65 0.66 -5.02
N THR A 82 -4.56 1.14 -6.26
CA THR A 82 -5.56 0.86 -7.30
C THR A 82 -5.55 -0.62 -7.70
N THR A 83 -4.36 -1.19 -7.90
CA THR A 83 -4.15 -2.62 -8.25
C THR A 83 -4.63 -3.56 -7.15
N LEU A 84 -4.44 -3.19 -5.88
CA LEU A 84 -4.94 -3.92 -4.71
C LEU A 84 -6.47 -3.81 -4.54
N GLY A 85 -7.14 -2.95 -5.32
CA GLY A 85 -8.58 -2.72 -5.23
C GLY A 85 -9.01 -2.12 -3.89
N ALA A 86 -8.13 -1.38 -3.22
CA ALA A 86 -8.45 -0.78 -1.93
C ALA A 86 -9.49 0.34 -2.09
N THR A 87 -10.53 0.32 -1.26
CA THR A 87 -11.55 1.37 -1.23
C THR A 87 -11.47 2.21 0.05
N PHE A 88 -11.87 3.47 -0.07
CA PHE A 88 -11.74 4.47 0.97
C PHE A 88 -13.03 5.26 1.13
N ASN A 89 -13.22 5.84 2.32
CA ASN A 89 -14.21 6.89 2.50
C ASN A 89 -13.67 8.26 2.02
N ALA A 90 -14.52 9.29 2.02
CA ALA A 90 -14.16 10.64 1.53
C ALA A 90 -13.00 11.33 2.28
N SER A 91 -12.59 10.81 3.44
CA SER A 91 -11.45 11.30 4.22
C SER A 91 -10.15 10.52 3.95
N GLY A 92 -10.19 9.48 3.10
CA GLY A 92 -9.03 8.63 2.80
C GLY A 92 -8.78 7.54 3.83
N VAL A 93 -9.73 7.28 4.74
CA VAL A 93 -9.66 6.13 5.64
C VAL A 93 -10.13 4.90 4.86
N PRO A 94 -9.38 3.79 4.88
CA PRO A 94 -9.77 2.60 4.15
C PRO A 94 -11.06 2.01 4.76
N THR A 95 -11.94 1.52 3.90
CA THR A 95 -13.24 0.94 4.28
C THR A 95 -13.09 -0.36 5.07
N GLN A 96 -11.97 -1.04 4.85
CA GLN A 96 -11.48 -2.22 5.57
C GLN A 96 -10.10 -1.90 6.14
N SER A 97 -9.78 -2.33 7.36
CA SER A 97 -8.42 -2.12 7.88
C SER A 97 -7.38 -2.88 7.04
N TRP A 98 -6.14 -2.37 6.98
CA TRP A 98 -5.09 -3.03 6.19
C TRP A 98 -4.80 -4.47 6.63
N GLN A 99 -4.91 -4.76 7.93
CA GLN A 99 -4.73 -6.11 8.43
C GLN A 99 -5.86 -7.05 8.01
N GLU A 100 -7.12 -6.59 8.06
CA GLU A 100 -8.26 -7.37 7.57
C GLU A 100 -8.17 -7.60 6.06
N TRP A 101 -7.79 -6.57 5.30
CA TRP A 101 -7.55 -6.67 3.87
C TRP A 101 -6.47 -7.70 3.56
N TYR A 102 -5.34 -7.64 4.27
CA TYR A 102 -4.22 -8.55 4.08
C TYR A 102 -4.62 -10.00 4.36
N ASN A 103 -5.29 -10.26 5.49
CA ASN A 103 -5.76 -11.60 5.85
C ASN A 103 -6.74 -12.15 4.79
N ALA A 104 -7.65 -11.31 4.30
CA ALA A 104 -8.58 -11.70 3.24
C ALA A 104 -7.88 -11.96 1.89
N ALA A 105 -6.83 -11.19 1.57
CA ALA A 105 -6.03 -11.40 0.37
C ALA A 105 -5.23 -12.71 0.45
N VAL A 106 -4.58 -12.98 1.59
CA VAL A 106 -3.84 -14.24 1.82
C VAL A 106 -4.77 -15.45 1.71
N ALA A 107 -5.99 -15.37 2.26
CA ALA A 107 -6.97 -16.47 2.18
C ALA A 107 -7.43 -16.78 0.75
N LYS A 108 -7.27 -15.85 -0.21
CA LYS A 108 -7.62 -16.04 -1.62
C LYS A 108 -6.47 -16.64 -2.44
N ILE A 109 -5.23 -16.56 -1.94
CA ILE A 109 -4.12 -17.26 -2.57
C ILE A 109 -4.36 -18.76 -2.32
N PRO A 110 -4.46 -19.58 -3.36
CA PRO A 110 -4.53 -21.02 -3.19
C PRO A 110 -3.29 -21.47 -2.42
N GLN A 111 -3.47 -21.86 -1.16
CA GLN A 111 -2.50 -22.66 -0.44
C GLN A 111 -2.37 -23.95 -1.27
N GLY A 112 -1.17 -24.24 -1.79
CA GLY A 112 -0.95 -25.17 -2.89
C GLY A 112 -1.66 -26.54 -2.79
N ARG A 113 -1.93 -27.10 -3.98
CA ARG A 113 -2.16 -28.55 -4.21
C ARG A 113 -0.97 -29.38 -3.75
#